data_AF-A0A0C5A0S4-F1
#
_entry.id   AF-A0A0C5A0S4-F1
#
_cell.length_a   1.000
_cell.length_b   1.000
_cell.length_c   1.000
_cell.angle_alpha   90.00
_cell.angle_beta   90.00
_cell.angle_gamma   90.00
#
_symmetry.space_group_name_H-M   'P 1'
#
loop_
_entity.id
_entity.type
_entity.pdbx_description
1 polymer ?
#
loop_
_entity_poly.entity_id
_entity_poly.type
_entity_poly.pdbx_seq_one_letter_code
_entity_poly.pdbx_strand_id
1 'polypeptide(L)'
;MSNCSYLRIYTKISFLYATTLRYFTVGFLFSPFLLTVLVLFNFTFREVGTTSASLVSSICLGVISTELLLFVSFFWGAYTSILSPSYVTDSTLVSPTEGLVSISSRGLIVTITFLLSTASVILGYGILTSEKAIILNIQRGFLTLVIIALCFTSIQVCEYLGLAISINDGVLGTYLLWITGLHFSHVLLGAILLFFTFWRGSLQYNANTQIRTYNSSSILVLPLLESYTLLYWHFVEAIWLVIHFTFYTL
;
A
#
# COMPACT_ATOMS: atom_id res chain seq x y z
N MET A 1 -45.56 -22.37 8.71
CA MET A 1 -44.97 -22.93 7.48
C MET A 1 -44.61 -21.83 6.47
N SER A 2 -43.55 -21.03 6.71
CA SER A 2 -43.18 -19.93 5.78
C SER A 2 -41.68 -19.63 5.66
N ASN A 3 -40.80 -20.26 6.43
CA ASN A 3 -39.35 -19.97 6.36
C ASN A 3 -38.60 -20.72 5.24
N CYS A 4 -39.23 -21.70 4.59
CA CYS A 4 -38.56 -22.52 3.58
C CYS A 4 -38.49 -21.85 2.19
N SER A 5 -39.35 -20.86 1.92
CA SER A 5 -39.35 -20.12 0.63
C SER A 5 -38.15 -19.17 0.51
N TYR A 6 -37.82 -18.45 1.58
CA TYR A 6 -36.70 -17.49 1.58
C TYR A 6 -35.33 -18.14 1.35
N LEU A 7 -35.06 -19.27 1.99
CA LEU A 7 -33.80 -20.02 1.77
C LEU A 7 -33.71 -20.58 0.34
N ARG A 8 -34.84 -21.01 -0.24
CA ARG A 8 -34.89 -21.51 -1.62
C ARG A 8 -34.73 -20.39 -2.66
N ILE A 9 -35.17 -19.17 -2.33
CA ILE A 9 -34.95 -17.97 -3.14
C ILE A 9 -33.48 -17.52 -3.05
N TYR A 10 -32.90 -17.50 -1.84
CA TYR A 10 -31.50 -17.10 -1.63
C TYR A 10 -30.52 -18.05 -2.35
N THR A 11 -30.76 -19.36 -2.27
CA THR A 11 -29.97 -20.37 -3.01
C THR A 11 -30.13 -20.25 -4.52
N LYS A 12 -31.31 -19.87 -5.03
CA LYS A 12 -31.51 -19.59 -6.46
C LYS A 12 -30.79 -18.32 -6.92
N ILE A 13 -30.82 -17.25 -6.12
CA ILE A 13 -30.14 -15.98 -6.43
C ILE A 13 -28.62 -16.17 -6.38
N SER A 14 -28.09 -16.84 -5.36
CA SER A 14 -26.66 -17.13 -5.27
C SER A 14 -26.18 -18.04 -6.39
N PHE A 15 -26.98 -19.03 -6.79
CA PHE A 15 -26.67 -19.88 -7.94
C PHE A 15 -26.72 -19.11 -9.26
N LEU A 16 -27.70 -18.23 -9.46
CA LEU A 16 -27.76 -17.34 -10.63
C LEU A 16 -26.52 -16.44 -10.72
N TYR A 17 -26.14 -15.81 -9.62
CA TYR A 17 -24.95 -14.96 -9.56
C TYR A 17 -23.65 -15.75 -9.74
N ALA A 18 -23.58 -16.96 -9.18
CA ALA A 18 -22.47 -17.88 -9.37
C ALA A 18 -22.35 -18.34 -10.83
N THR A 19 -23.46 -18.48 -11.57
CA THR A 19 -23.45 -18.87 -13.00
C THR A 19 -23.11 -17.71 -13.95
N THR A 20 -23.47 -16.46 -13.63
CA THR A 20 -23.11 -15.30 -14.45
C THR A 20 -21.64 -14.88 -14.26
N LEU A 21 -21.10 -15.01 -13.05
CA LEU A 21 -19.65 -14.87 -12.78
C LEU A 21 -18.84 -16.04 -13.34
N ARG A 22 -19.45 -17.20 -13.60
CA ARG A 22 -18.78 -18.38 -14.18
C ARG A 22 -18.40 -18.23 -15.66
N TYR A 23 -18.79 -17.14 -16.31
CA TYR A 23 -18.29 -16.75 -17.63
C TYR A 23 -17.36 -15.53 -17.58
N PHE A 24 -17.20 -14.93 -16.40
CA PHE A 24 -16.09 -14.03 -16.07
C PHE A 24 -14.77 -14.80 -15.81
N THR A 25 -14.79 -16.11 -16.05
CA THR A 25 -13.77 -17.07 -15.66
C THR A 25 -12.67 -17.17 -16.70
N VAL A 26 -11.45 -16.79 -16.30
CA VAL A 26 -10.16 -17.28 -16.83
C VAL A 26 -9.85 -16.95 -18.30
N GLY A 27 -10.81 -17.01 -19.22
CA GLY A 27 -10.68 -16.58 -20.60
C GLY A 27 -10.38 -15.09 -20.75
N PHE A 28 -10.79 -14.23 -19.81
CA PHE A 28 -10.38 -12.81 -19.80
C PHE A 28 -8.89 -12.66 -19.41
N LEU A 29 -8.37 -13.51 -18.51
CA LEU A 29 -6.94 -13.53 -18.15
C LEU A 29 -6.06 -13.99 -19.33
N PHE A 30 -6.55 -14.86 -20.20
CA PHE A 30 -5.83 -15.28 -21.42
C PHE A 30 -6.34 -14.62 -22.70
N SER A 31 -7.27 -13.67 -22.58
CA SER A 31 -7.83 -13.00 -23.74
C SER A 31 -6.77 -12.10 -24.38
N PRO A 32 -6.86 -11.86 -25.70
CA PRO A 32 -6.09 -10.81 -26.33
C PRO A 32 -6.30 -9.45 -25.65
N PHE A 33 -7.41 -9.25 -24.90
CA PHE A 33 -7.62 -8.05 -24.10
C PHE A 33 -6.56 -7.89 -22.99
N LEU A 34 -6.29 -8.91 -22.16
CA LEU A 34 -5.25 -8.78 -21.11
C LEU A 34 -3.86 -8.58 -21.73
N LEU A 35 -3.56 -9.28 -22.84
CA LEU A 35 -2.34 -9.07 -23.59
C LEU A 35 -2.26 -7.65 -24.15
N THR A 36 -3.35 -7.11 -24.70
CA THR A 36 -3.39 -5.73 -25.19
C THR A 36 -3.23 -4.72 -24.07
N VAL A 37 -3.81 -4.96 -22.89
CA VAL A 37 -3.62 -4.12 -21.69
C VAL A 37 -2.17 -4.16 -21.23
N LEU A 38 -1.55 -5.34 -21.20
CA LEU A 38 -0.13 -5.52 -20.83
C LEU A 38 0.80 -4.84 -21.87
N VAL A 39 0.48 -4.97 -23.16
CA VAL A 39 1.22 -4.31 -24.24
C VAL A 39 1.03 -2.79 -24.20
N LEU A 40 -0.18 -2.29 -23.95
CA LEU A 40 -0.46 -0.87 -23.72
C LEU A 40 0.34 -0.36 -22.53
N PHE A 41 0.34 -1.11 -21.43
CA PHE A 41 1.08 -0.79 -20.22
C PHE A 41 2.59 -0.72 -20.50
N ASN A 42 3.15 -1.68 -21.24
CA ASN A 42 4.55 -1.65 -21.68
C ASN A 42 4.86 -0.45 -22.59
N PHE A 43 3.96 -0.10 -23.51
CA PHE A 43 4.14 1.08 -24.36
C PHE A 43 4.05 2.38 -23.55
N THR A 44 3.14 2.47 -22.59
CA THR A 44 3.09 3.62 -21.68
C THR A 44 4.36 3.73 -20.85
N PHE A 45 4.93 2.63 -20.35
CA PHE A 45 6.22 2.67 -19.64
C PHE A 45 7.38 3.14 -20.54
N ARG A 46 7.38 2.73 -21.80
CA ARG A 46 8.36 3.20 -22.79
C ARG A 46 8.22 4.69 -23.07
N GLU A 47 6.99 5.18 -23.15
CA GLU A 47 6.68 6.57 -23.53
C GLU A 47 6.78 7.56 -22.37
N VAL A 48 6.49 7.11 -21.14
CA VAL A 48 6.63 7.90 -19.91
C VAL A 48 8.07 8.40 -19.75
N GLY A 49 9.07 7.58 -20.10
CA GLY A 49 10.49 7.90 -19.98
C GLY A 49 11.07 8.87 -21.02
N THR A 50 10.26 9.45 -21.91
CA THR A 50 10.76 10.32 -22.99
C THR A 50 11.21 11.70 -22.50
N THR A 51 10.57 12.25 -21.47
CA THR A 51 10.97 13.52 -20.84
C THR A 51 10.87 13.45 -19.32
N SER A 52 11.67 14.25 -18.61
CA SER A 52 11.54 14.39 -17.15
C SER A 52 10.16 14.95 -16.76
N ALA A 53 9.55 15.81 -17.58
CA ALA A 53 8.23 16.37 -17.34
C ALA A 53 7.10 15.34 -17.47
N SER A 54 7.18 14.43 -18.47
CA SER A 54 6.22 13.32 -18.62
C SER A 54 6.31 12.32 -17.48
N LEU A 55 7.51 12.06 -16.96
CA LEU A 55 7.74 11.24 -15.77
C LEU A 55 7.12 11.86 -14.51
N VAL A 56 7.39 13.14 -14.25
CA VAL A 56 6.85 13.83 -13.07
C VAL A 56 5.32 13.90 -13.13
N SER A 57 4.74 14.25 -14.28
CA SER A 57 3.29 14.34 -14.42
C SER A 57 2.60 12.98 -14.26
N SER A 58 3.10 11.93 -14.91
CA SER A 58 2.49 10.59 -14.80
C SER A 58 2.57 10.01 -13.38
N ILE A 59 3.70 10.17 -12.68
CA ILE A 59 3.88 9.60 -11.33
C ILE A 59 3.18 10.46 -10.27
N CYS A 60 3.45 11.78 -10.24
CA CYS A 60 2.91 12.64 -9.19
C CYS A 60 1.43 12.97 -9.43
N LEU A 61 1.06 13.41 -10.64
CA LEU A 61 -0.34 13.77 -10.94
C LEU A 61 -1.17 12.54 -11.31
N GLY A 62 -0.61 11.54 -11.97
CA GLY A 62 -1.33 10.31 -12.29
C GLY A 62 -1.47 9.43 -11.06
N VAL A 63 -0.41 8.70 -10.71
CA VAL A 63 -0.47 7.64 -9.70
C VAL A 63 -0.76 8.19 -8.30
N ILE A 64 0.06 9.12 -7.80
CA ILE A 64 -0.02 9.50 -6.37
C ILE A 64 -1.28 10.31 -6.07
N SER A 65 -1.69 11.21 -6.97
CA SER A 65 -2.91 11.99 -6.75
C SER A 65 -4.18 11.11 -6.79
N THR A 66 -4.21 10.11 -7.67
CA THR A 66 -5.37 9.21 -7.78
C THR A 66 -5.47 8.28 -6.57
N GLU A 67 -4.34 7.73 -6.11
CA GLU A 67 -4.32 6.94 -4.86
C GLU A 67 -4.67 7.80 -3.64
N LEU A 68 -4.21 9.06 -3.58
CA LEU A 68 -4.60 9.98 -2.52
C LEU A 68 -6.12 10.20 -2.50
N LEU A 69 -6.75 10.44 -3.65
CA LEU A 69 -8.20 10.61 -3.75
C LEU A 69 -8.96 9.34 -3.36
N LEU A 70 -8.41 8.16 -3.67
CA LEU A 70 -8.94 6.88 -3.21
C LEU A 70 -8.95 6.82 -1.69
N PHE A 71 -7.83 7.10 -1.01
CA PHE A 71 -7.79 7.15 0.46
C PHE A 71 -8.74 8.20 1.04
N VAL A 72 -8.80 9.41 0.45
CA VAL A 72 -9.73 10.47 0.88
C VAL A 72 -11.18 9.98 0.83
N SER A 73 -11.57 9.22 -0.20
CA SER A 73 -12.93 8.69 -0.30
C SER A 73 -13.26 7.68 0.82
N PHE A 74 -12.32 6.81 1.18
CA PHE A 74 -12.51 5.87 2.30
C PHE A 74 -12.53 6.58 3.65
N PHE A 75 -11.63 7.55 3.86
CA PHE A 75 -11.63 8.36 5.08
C PHE A 75 -12.91 9.18 5.22
N TRP A 76 -13.44 9.73 4.13
CA TRP A 76 -14.73 10.41 4.15
C TRP A 76 -15.84 9.48 4.67
N GLY A 77 -15.89 8.25 4.15
CA GLY A 77 -16.79 7.21 4.67
C GLY A 77 -16.60 6.94 6.17
N ALA A 78 -15.35 6.76 6.62
CA ALA A 78 -15.03 6.56 8.04
C ALA A 78 -15.49 7.74 8.92
N TYR A 79 -15.15 8.98 8.54
CA TYR A 79 -15.53 10.18 9.30
C TYR A 79 -17.03 10.39 9.37
N THR A 80 -17.77 10.15 8.27
CA THR A 80 -19.24 10.25 8.32
C THR A 80 -19.84 9.25 9.30
N SER A 81 -19.26 8.05 9.43
CA SER A 81 -19.71 7.06 10.41
C SER A 81 -19.39 7.47 11.86
N ILE A 82 -18.16 7.95 12.11
CA ILE A 82 -17.68 8.38 13.44
C ILE A 82 -18.47 9.60 13.95
N LEU A 83 -18.78 10.55 13.07
CA LEU A 83 -19.47 11.80 13.42
C LEU A 83 -21.00 11.69 13.39
N SER A 84 -21.56 10.54 12.99
CA SER A 84 -23.02 10.37 12.88
C SER A 84 -23.70 10.20 14.25
N PRO A 85 -24.85 10.85 14.50
CA PRO A 85 -25.60 10.70 15.76
C PRO A 85 -26.11 9.28 16.05
N SER A 86 -26.32 8.47 15.01
CA SER A 86 -26.76 7.07 15.10
C SER A 86 -25.74 6.14 15.75
N TYR A 87 -24.48 6.57 15.84
CA TYR A 87 -23.43 5.84 16.54
C TYR A 87 -23.69 5.70 18.05
N VAL A 88 -24.42 6.65 18.63
CA VAL A 88 -24.70 6.70 20.08
C VAL A 88 -25.87 5.80 20.48
N THR A 89 -26.70 5.33 19.53
CA THR A 89 -27.92 4.55 19.83
C THR A 89 -27.76 3.03 19.70
N ASP A 90 -26.67 2.53 19.12
CA ASP A 90 -26.39 1.09 19.08
C ASP A 90 -25.77 0.63 20.40
N SER A 91 -26.64 0.32 21.36
CA SER A 91 -26.32 -0.26 22.68
C SER A 91 -25.58 -1.61 22.64
N THR A 92 -25.32 -2.18 21.46
CA THR A 92 -24.47 -3.36 21.25
C THR A 92 -22.99 -3.00 21.02
N LEU A 93 -22.69 -1.73 20.77
CA LEU A 93 -21.33 -1.20 20.73
C LEU A 93 -21.05 -0.58 22.10
N VAL A 94 -20.76 -1.44 23.09
CA VAL A 94 -19.95 -1.04 24.26
C VAL A 94 -18.84 -0.18 23.71
N SER A 95 -18.82 1.11 24.10
CA SER A 95 -17.86 2.15 23.68
C SER A 95 -16.74 1.58 22.80
N PRO A 96 -16.81 1.72 21.47
CA PRO A 96 -15.91 0.97 20.58
C PRO A 96 -14.44 1.31 20.83
N THR A 97 -14.16 2.44 21.48
CA THR A 97 -12.85 2.82 22.02
C THR A 97 -12.26 1.84 23.04
N GLU A 98 -13.07 1.14 23.83
CA GLU A 98 -12.61 0.14 24.82
C GLU A 98 -12.44 -1.27 24.22
N GLY A 99 -13.05 -1.54 23.05
CA GLY A 99 -12.91 -2.81 22.32
C GLY A 99 -11.90 -2.78 21.16
N LEU A 100 -11.63 -1.60 20.59
CA LEU A 100 -10.71 -1.42 19.45
C LEU A 100 -9.23 -1.40 19.84
N VAL A 101 -8.90 -0.93 21.04
CA VAL A 101 -7.51 -0.66 21.44
C VAL A 101 -7.19 -1.36 22.76
N SER A 102 -6.78 -2.63 22.67
CA SER A 102 -6.11 -3.29 23.80
C SER A 102 -4.81 -2.56 24.12
N ILE A 103 -4.38 -2.54 25.39
CA ILE A 103 -3.11 -1.89 25.80
C ILE A 103 -1.91 -2.42 25.00
N SER A 104 -1.95 -3.67 24.53
CA SER A 104 -0.95 -4.26 23.64
C SER A 104 -0.94 -3.65 22.23
N SER A 105 -2.07 -3.13 21.72
CA SER A 105 -2.10 -2.52 20.38
C SER A 105 -1.40 -1.16 20.34
N ARG A 106 -1.49 -0.33 21.40
CA ARG A 106 -0.81 0.99 21.44
C ARG A 106 0.70 0.90 21.25
N GLY A 107 1.34 -0.10 21.88
CA GLY A 107 2.76 -0.34 21.71
C GLY A 107 3.10 -0.69 20.25
N LEU A 108 2.32 -1.59 19.65
CA LEU A 108 2.51 -2.01 18.25
C LEU A 108 2.35 -0.82 17.29
N ILE A 109 1.34 0.02 17.48
CA ILE A 109 1.07 1.18 16.63
C ILE A 109 2.21 2.21 16.67
N VAL A 110 2.75 2.50 17.86
CA VAL A 110 3.92 3.38 18.00
C VAL A 110 5.14 2.75 17.31
N THR A 111 5.35 1.44 17.45
CA THR A 111 6.45 0.76 16.76
C THR A 111 6.30 0.79 15.24
N ILE A 112 5.07 0.65 14.70
CA ILE A 112 4.80 0.80 13.27
C ILE A 112 5.18 2.21 12.80
N THR A 113 4.76 3.24 13.53
CA THR A 113 5.04 4.64 13.21
C THR A 113 6.56 4.91 13.21
N PHE A 114 7.27 4.35 14.19
CA PHE A 114 8.73 4.42 14.26
C PHE A 114 9.41 3.68 13.10
N LEU A 115 8.93 2.49 12.72
CA LEU A 115 9.48 1.73 11.60
C LEU A 115 9.30 2.48 10.26
N LEU A 116 8.13 3.07 10.03
CA LEU A 116 7.85 3.80 8.79
C LEU A 116 8.72 5.06 8.63
N SER A 117 8.87 5.81 9.72
CA SER A 117 9.73 7.02 9.76
C SER A 117 11.22 6.69 9.71
N THR A 118 11.68 5.61 10.35
CA THR A 118 13.08 5.17 10.21
C THR A 118 13.39 4.74 8.78
N ALA A 119 12.46 4.08 8.08
CA ALA A 119 12.62 3.77 6.67
C ALA A 119 12.75 5.03 5.79
N SER A 120 11.97 6.08 6.05
CA SER A 120 12.04 7.32 5.26
C SER A 120 13.39 8.05 5.46
N VAL A 121 13.90 8.09 6.70
CA VAL A 121 15.24 8.63 6.99
C VAL A 121 16.36 7.83 6.31
N ILE A 122 16.31 6.50 6.38
CA ILE A 122 17.31 5.62 5.74
C ILE A 122 17.29 5.81 4.22
N LEU A 123 16.11 5.94 3.62
CA LEU A 123 15.97 6.15 2.19
C LEU A 123 16.51 7.51 1.74
N GLY A 124 16.19 8.58 2.47
CA GLY A 124 16.75 9.92 2.21
C GLY A 124 18.28 9.93 2.33
N TYR A 125 18.82 9.27 3.34
CA TYR A 125 20.27 9.09 3.49
C TYR A 125 20.87 8.23 2.36
N GLY A 126 20.16 7.19 1.91
CA GLY A 126 20.53 6.34 0.78
C GLY A 126 20.70 7.14 -0.52
N ILE A 127 19.78 8.06 -0.80
CA ILE A 127 19.84 8.93 -1.99
C ILE A 127 21.04 9.88 -1.90
N LEU A 128 21.26 10.53 -0.75
CA LEU A 128 22.41 11.42 -0.57
C LEU A 128 23.76 10.68 -0.67
N THR A 129 23.82 9.43 -0.23
CA THR A 129 25.04 8.61 -0.33
C THR A 129 25.23 8.00 -1.72
N SER A 130 24.16 7.74 -2.46
CA SER A 130 24.20 7.36 -3.87
C SER A 130 24.75 8.49 -4.74
N GLU A 131 24.41 9.75 -4.43
CA GLU A 131 25.00 10.93 -5.07
C GLU A 131 26.51 11.03 -4.84
N LYS A 132 26.96 10.72 -3.61
CA LYS A 132 28.37 10.78 -3.19
C LYS A 132 29.18 9.50 -3.47
N ALA A 133 28.61 8.52 -4.18
CA ALA A 133 29.30 7.30 -4.59
C ALA A 133 29.81 6.40 -3.43
N ILE A 134 29.12 6.37 -2.27
CA ILE A 134 29.57 5.60 -1.07
C ILE A 134 28.88 4.22 -0.99
N ILE A 135 29.52 3.18 -1.55
CA ILE A 135 28.94 1.83 -1.76
C ILE A 135 28.48 1.12 -0.48
N LEU A 136 29.35 1.07 0.53
CA LEU A 136 29.10 0.28 1.75
C LEU A 136 27.86 0.77 2.48
N ASN A 137 27.51 2.06 2.33
CA ASN A 137 26.35 2.65 2.95
C ASN A 137 25.05 2.27 2.22
N ILE A 138 25.10 2.11 0.89
CA ILE A 138 23.93 1.72 0.07
C ILE A 138 23.53 0.27 0.38
N GLN A 139 24.49 -0.67 0.43
CA GLN A 139 24.22 -2.08 0.73
C GLN A 139 23.72 -2.29 2.16
N ARG A 140 24.28 -1.56 3.14
CA ARG A 140 23.82 -1.59 4.53
C ARG A 140 22.40 -1.01 4.65
N GLY A 141 22.13 0.11 3.97
CA GLY A 141 20.79 0.71 3.90
C GLY A 141 19.73 -0.26 3.37
N PHE A 142 20.06 -1.02 2.33
CA PHE A 142 19.16 -2.04 1.78
C PHE A 142 18.83 -3.15 2.80
N LEU A 143 19.86 -3.74 3.43
CA LEU A 143 19.63 -4.78 4.44
C LEU A 143 18.74 -4.26 5.57
N THR A 144 18.98 -3.03 6.03
CA THR A 144 18.16 -2.41 7.07
C THR A 144 16.71 -2.18 6.62
N LEU A 145 16.47 -1.78 5.37
CA LEU A 145 15.12 -1.57 4.85
C LEU A 145 14.34 -2.88 4.68
N VAL A 146 15.00 -3.96 4.26
CA VAL A 146 14.38 -5.30 4.21
C VAL A 146 13.99 -5.76 5.61
N ILE A 147 14.87 -5.57 6.60
CA ILE A 147 14.55 -5.91 8.00
C ILE A 147 13.38 -5.06 8.50
N ILE A 148 13.36 -3.76 8.22
CA ILE A 148 12.25 -2.87 8.62
C ILE A 148 10.93 -3.30 7.96
N ALA A 149 10.93 -3.64 6.67
CA ALA A 149 9.74 -4.13 5.98
C ALA A 149 9.23 -5.45 6.58
N LEU A 150 10.13 -6.40 6.87
CA LEU A 150 9.76 -7.65 7.54
C LEU A 150 9.19 -7.39 8.94
N CYS A 151 9.81 -6.53 9.73
CA CYS A 151 9.29 -6.14 11.05
C CYS A 151 7.92 -5.44 10.96
N PHE A 152 7.74 -4.53 10.00
CA PHE A 152 6.45 -3.89 9.77
C PHE A 152 5.38 -4.92 9.43
N THR A 153 5.66 -5.84 8.50
CA THR A 153 4.68 -6.85 8.09
C THR A 153 4.32 -7.81 9.23
N SER A 154 5.30 -8.23 10.04
CA SER A 154 5.03 -9.11 11.18
C SER A 154 4.20 -8.41 12.25
N ILE A 155 4.50 -7.14 12.55
CA ILE A 155 3.75 -6.35 13.52
C ILE A 155 2.32 -6.10 13.03
N GLN A 156 2.12 -5.77 11.75
CA GLN A 156 0.78 -5.57 11.16
C GLN A 156 -0.07 -6.85 11.23
N VAL A 157 0.54 -8.01 10.95
CA VAL A 157 -0.14 -9.31 11.08
C VAL A 157 -0.48 -9.62 12.53
N CYS A 158 0.45 -9.36 13.47
CA CYS A 158 0.19 -9.53 14.91
C CYS A 158 -0.95 -8.63 15.40
N GLU A 159 -1.05 -7.40 14.90
CA GLU A 159 -2.19 -6.52 15.17
C GLU A 159 -3.49 -7.17 14.70
N TYR A 160 -3.56 -7.61 13.43
CA TYR A 160 -4.78 -8.23 12.89
C TYR A 160 -5.19 -9.51 13.61
N LEU A 161 -4.24 -10.32 14.06
CA LEU A 161 -4.53 -11.51 14.87
C LEU A 161 -5.00 -11.17 16.29
N GLY A 162 -4.62 -9.99 16.81
CA GLY A 162 -5.00 -9.51 18.14
C GLY A 162 -6.30 -8.71 18.17
N LEU A 163 -6.89 -8.37 17.03
CA LEU A 163 -8.17 -7.65 16.95
C LEU A 163 -9.33 -8.57 17.31
N ALA A 164 -10.20 -8.10 18.21
CA ALA A 164 -11.45 -8.80 18.57
C ALA A 164 -12.61 -8.51 17.58
N ILE A 165 -12.32 -7.80 16.48
CA ILE A 165 -13.29 -7.29 15.53
C ILE A 165 -13.03 -7.91 14.16
N SER A 166 -14.09 -8.43 13.55
CA SER A 166 -14.09 -8.92 12.19
C SER A 166 -14.59 -7.85 11.21
N ILE A 167 -14.33 -8.06 9.91
CA ILE A 167 -14.74 -7.13 8.85
C ILE A 167 -16.26 -6.94 8.75
N ASN A 168 -17.07 -7.78 9.39
CA ASN A 168 -18.53 -7.70 9.33
C ASN A 168 -19.17 -7.16 10.62
N ASP A 169 -18.37 -6.82 11.64
CA ASP A 169 -18.88 -6.44 12.98
C ASP A 169 -19.30 -4.97 13.10
N GLY A 170 -19.68 -4.35 11.97
CA GLY A 170 -20.22 -2.99 11.90
C GLY A 170 -19.38 -2.04 11.06
N VAL A 171 -19.94 -0.86 10.79
CA VAL A 171 -19.40 0.11 9.83
C VAL A 171 -17.99 0.57 10.21
N LEU A 172 -17.72 0.85 11.49
CA LEU A 172 -16.40 1.30 11.93
C LEU A 172 -15.32 0.22 11.76
N GLY A 173 -15.62 -1.03 12.14
CA GLY A 173 -14.72 -2.17 11.95
C GLY A 173 -14.44 -2.46 10.48
N THR A 174 -15.45 -2.30 9.60
CA THR A 174 -15.26 -2.42 8.15
C THR A 174 -14.26 -1.39 7.64
N TYR A 175 -14.42 -0.10 7.97
CA TYR A 175 -13.54 0.96 7.50
C TYR A 175 -12.13 0.84 8.05
N LEU A 176 -11.97 0.45 9.32
CA LEU A 176 -10.65 0.18 9.91
C LEU A 176 -9.88 -0.87 9.09
N LEU A 177 -10.49 -2.04 8.86
CA LEU A 177 -9.84 -3.14 8.15
C LEU A 177 -9.63 -2.85 6.66
N TRP A 178 -10.56 -2.16 6.00
CA TRP A 178 -10.39 -1.72 4.62
C TRP A 178 -9.24 -0.71 4.48
N ILE A 179 -9.21 0.34 5.31
CA ILE A 179 -8.21 1.40 5.19
C ILE A 179 -6.82 0.89 5.60
N THR A 180 -6.70 0.19 6.72
CA THR A 180 -5.42 -0.39 7.15
C THR A 180 -4.94 -1.47 6.17
N GLY A 181 -5.83 -2.28 5.60
CA GLY A 181 -5.48 -3.29 4.61
C GLY A 181 -5.03 -2.70 3.28
N LEU A 182 -5.70 -1.64 2.81
CA LEU A 182 -5.27 -0.87 1.65
C LEU A 182 -3.90 -0.24 1.89
N HIS A 183 -3.69 0.38 3.05
CA HIS A 183 -2.39 0.93 3.43
C HIS A 183 -1.30 -0.14 3.48
N PHE A 184 -1.58 -1.30 4.09
CA PHE A 184 -0.67 -2.43 4.13
C PHE A 184 -0.24 -2.88 2.72
N SER A 185 -1.17 -2.96 1.77
CA SER A 185 -0.86 -3.28 0.38
C SER A 185 0.05 -2.24 -0.28
N HIS A 186 -0.12 -0.95 0.06
CA HIS A 186 0.72 0.13 -0.42
C HIS A 186 2.13 0.11 0.20
N VAL A 187 2.27 -0.25 1.47
CA VAL A 187 3.58 -0.46 2.11
C VAL A 187 4.33 -1.61 1.44
N LEU A 188 3.63 -2.71 1.12
CA LEU A 188 4.23 -3.84 0.39
C LEU A 188 4.68 -3.42 -1.02
N LEU A 189 3.84 -2.68 -1.75
CA LEU A 189 4.22 -2.13 -3.06
C LEU A 189 5.43 -1.19 -2.94
N GLY A 190 5.46 -0.34 -1.91
CA GLY A 190 6.61 0.50 -1.59
C GLY A 190 7.88 -0.33 -1.38
N ALA A 191 7.81 -1.40 -0.60
CA ALA A 191 8.95 -2.28 -0.36
C ALA A 191 9.47 -2.95 -1.65
N ILE A 192 8.57 -3.33 -2.56
CA ILE A 192 8.93 -3.86 -3.89
C ILE A 192 9.63 -2.77 -4.73
N LEU A 193 9.10 -1.55 -4.75
CA LEU A 193 9.72 -0.43 -5.46
C LEU A 193 11.12 -0.11 -4.92
N LEU A 194 11.29 -0.16 -3.59
CA LEU A 194 12.59 -0.02 -2.94
C LEU A 194 13.56 -1.13 -3.36
N PHE A 195 13.11 -2.39 -3.39
CA PHE A 195 13.95 -3.49 -3.86
C PHE A 195 14.52 -3.23 -5.27
N PHE A 196 13.71 -2.72 -6.20
CA PHE A 196 14.17 -2.38 -7.55
C PHE A 196 15.15 -1.20 -7.60
N THR A 197 14.95 -0.15 -6.80
CA THR A 197 15.91 0.98 -6.76
C THR A 197 17.27 0.57 -6.23
N PHE A 198 17.30 -0.24 -5.17
CA PHE A 198 18.57 -0.75 -4.63
C PHE A 198 19.24 -1.76 -5.54
N TRP A 199 18.49 -2.69 -6.14
CA TRP A 199 19.01 -3.63 -7.13
C TRP A 199 19.73 -2.87 -8.25
N ARG A 200 19.10 -1.83 -8.80
CA ARG A 200 19.72 -0.94 -9.79
C ARG A 200 20.98 -0.24 -9.25
N GLY A 201 20.91 0.37 -8.07
CA GLY A 201 22.04 1.09 -7.48
C GLY A 201 23.29 0.21 -7.32
N SER A 202 23.08 -1.08 -7.00
CA SER A 202 24.16 -2.06 -6.90
C SER A 202 24.80 -2.42 -8.25
N LEU A 203 24.04 -2.42 -9.35
CA LEU A 203 24.52 -2.76 -10.70
C LEU A 203 25.21 -1.58 -11.41
N GLN A 204 24.86 -0.34 -11.06
CA GLN A 204 25.41 0.87 -11.71
C GLN A 204 26.76 1.31 -11.14
N TYR A 205 27.25 0.63 -10.10
CA TYR A 205 28.45 1.02 -9.38
C TYR A 205 29.56 -0.03 -9.51
N ASN A 206 30.71 0.37 -10.05
CA ASN A 206 31.91 -0.45 -10.07
C ASN A 206 32.78 -0.18 -8.83
N ALA A 207 32.86 -1.16 -7.93
CA ALA A 207 33.63 -1.08 -6.68
C ALA A 207 35.12 -0.80 -6.89
N ASN A 208 35.67 -1.18 -8.05
CA ASN A 208 37.10 -1.06 -8.34
C ASN A 208 37.49 0.33 -8.87
N THR A 209 36.56 1.08 -9.46
CA THR A 209 36.85 2.39 -10.07
C THR A 209 36.19 3.56 -9.36
N GLN A 210 35.26 3.31 -8.43
CA GLN A 210 34.45 4.35 -7.75
C GLN A 210 33.68 5.27 -8.72
N ILE A 211 33.50 4.81 -9.97
CA ILE A 211 32.84 5.58 -11.04
C ILE A 211 31.48 4.95 -11.31
N ARG A 212 30.44 5.80 -11.37
CA ARG A 212 29.13 5.42 -11.88
C ARG A 212 29.22 5.25 -13.39
N THR A 213 29.12 4.02 -13.86
CA THR A 213 28.96 3.73 -15.28
C THR A 213 27.47 3.61 -15.59
N TYR A 214 26.87 4.68 -16.10
CA TYR A 214 25.56 4.59 -16.74
C TYR A 214 25.74 3.96 -18.12
N ASN A 215 25.83 2.63 -18.20
CA ASN A 215 25.75 1.96 -19.49
C ASN A 215 24.31 2.12 -19.99
N SER A 216 24.16 2.88 -21.08
CA SER A 216 22.89 3.25 -21.71
C SER A 216 22.16 2.09 -22.41
N SER A 217 22.62 0.84 -22.25
CA SER A 217 22.24 -0.28 -23.11
C SER A 217 21.48 -1.41 -22.43
N SER A 218 21.04 -1.29 -21.17
CA SER A 218 20.19 -2.31 -20.53
C SER A 218 18.82 -1.75 -20.12
N ILE A 219 17.79 -2.25 -20.83
CA ILE A 219 16.37 -2.37 -20.48
C ILE A 219 15.84 -1.29 -19.50
N LEU A 220 15.18 -0.28 -20.08
CA LEU A 220 14.23 0.62 -19.42
C LEU A 220 14.75 1.25 -18.11
N VAL A 221 15.82 2.04 -18.25
CA VAL A 221 16.33 2.87 -17.16
C VAL A 221 15.39 4.05 -16.97
N LEU A 222 14.52 4.01 -15.95
CA LEU A 222 13.76 5.18 -15.52
C LEU A 222 14.73 6.15 -14.80
N PRO A 223 15.15 7.28 -15.39
CA PRO A 223 15.87 8.30 -14.63
C PRO A 223 15.01 8.73 -13.44
N LEU A 224 15.64 9.08 -12.31
CA LEU A 224 14.97 9.57 -11.09
C LEU A 224 14.09 8.56 -10.30
N LEU A 225 14.17 7.25 -10.59
CA LEU A 225 13.40 6.24 -9.85
C LEU A 225 13.57 6.37 -8.32
N GLU A 226 14.79 6.60 -7.84
CA GLU A 226 15.10 6.79 -6.42
C GLU A 226 14.26 7.91 -5.78
N SER A 227 14.21 9.10 -6.40
CA SER A 227 13.40 10.22 -5.89
C SER A 227 11.89 9.93 -5.90
N TYR A 228 11.39 9.20 -6.90
CA TYR A 228 9.97 8.83 -6.94
C TYR A 228 9.61 7.79 -5.89
N THR A 229 10.49 6.82 -5.64
CA THR A 229 10.28 5.86 -4.55
C THR A 229 10.27 6.52 -3.18
N LEU A 230 11.09 7.56 -2.96
CA LEU A 230 11.06 8.37 -1.74
C LEU A 230 9.75 9.13 -1.59
N LEU A 231 9.30 9.78 -2.66
CA LEU A 231 8.04 10.51 -2.65
C LEU A 231 6.84 9.57 -2.40
N TYR A 232 6.83 8.38 -3.02
CA TYR A 232 5.82 7.36 -2.74
C TYR A 232 5.90 6.85 -1.30
N TRP A 233 7.09 6.65 -0.74
CA TRP A 233 7.26 6.22 0.66
C TRP A 233 6.71 7.27 1.64
N HIS A 234 7.00 8.55 1.42
CA HIS A 234 6.42 9.63 2.23
C HIS A 234 4.89 9.75 2.08
N PHE A 235 4.35 9.45 0.90
CA PHE A 235 2.89 9.35 0.70
C PHE A 235 2.28 8.27 1.61
N VAL A 236 2.88 7.08 1.62
CA VAL A 236 2.45 5.96 2.49
C VAL A 236 2.61 6.31 3.97
N GLU A 237 3.68 7.00 4.35
CA GLU A 237 3.91 7.51 5.71
C GLU A 237 2.84 8.53 6.14
N ALA A 238 2.51 9.48 5.27
CA ALA A 238 1.48 10.49 5.54
C ALA A 238 0.10 9.84 5.76
N ILE A 239 -0.27 8.85 4.93
CA ILE A 239 -1.52 8.11 5.12
C ILE A 239 -1.51 7.39 6.45
N TRP A 240 -0.41 6.72 6.82
CA TRP A 240 -0.33 6.05 8.12
C TRP A 240 -0.60 6.99 9.28
N LEU A 241 -0.06 8.22 9.26
CA LEU A 241 -0.31 9.20 10.30
C LEU A 241 -1.80 9.61 10.37
N VAL A 242 -2.49 9.69 9.23
CA VAL A 242 -3.94 9.93 9.20
C VAL A 242 -4.71 8.73 9.76
N ILE A 243 -4.31 7.49 9.44
CA ILE A 243 -4.89 6.26 10.03
C ILE A 243 -4.69 6.26 11.55
N HIS A 244 -3.46 6.51 11.99
CA HIS A 244 -3.09 6.59 13.39
C HIS A 244 -4.01 7.56 14.14
N PHE A 245 -4.15 8.78 13.61
CA PHE A 245 -4.98 9.80 14.19
C PHE A 245 -6.47 9.40 14.22
N THR A 246 -7.00 8.89 13.11
CA THR A 246 -8.43 8.60 12.95
C THR A 246 -8.95 7.43 13.79
N PHE A 247 -8.21 6.34 13.87
CA PHE A 247 -8.72 5.10 14.46
C PHE A 247 -8.14 4.78 15.84
N TYR A 248 -6.97 5.32 16.15
CA TYR A 248 -6.25 4.97 17.38
C TYR A 248 -6.13 6.14 18.36
N THR A 249 -6.47 7.37 17.94
CA THR A 249 -6.47 8.55 18.83
C THR A 249 -7.81 9.25 18.98
N LEU A 250 -8.62 9.33 17.92
CA LEU A 250 -9.99 9.88 17.93
C LEU A 250 -10.98 8.92 18.59
#